data_AF-A0A1X0R3U3-F1
#
_entry.id   AF-A0A1X0R3U3-F1
#
_cell.length_a   1.000
_cell.length_b   1.000
_cell.length_c   1.000
_cell.angle_alpha   90.00
_cell.angle_beta   90.00
_cell.angle_gamma   90.00
#
_symmetry.space_group_name_H-M   'P 1'
#
loop_
_entity.id
_entity.type
_entity.pdbx_description
1 polymer ?
#
loop_
_entity_poly.entity_id
_entity_poly.type
_entity_poly.pdbx_seq_one_letter_code
_entity_poly.pdbx_strand_id
1 'polypeptide(L)'
;MSITDESESRYFKESAALAGFSWDHVKKLQRTDSMFKHSTQMFHINGYLFNNNKPFTLEWGTTVRWYVVSFGVSSEDPHTAHWHGASVLYHGHRVDVVDLTPISFEVADMVPDNEGTWLFHCHVASHLNMGMTSVYNVEKVIITGDEGWE
;
A
#
# COMPACT_ATOMS: atom_id res chain seq x y z
N MET A 1 1.22 -1.12 4.80
CA MET A 1 0.91 -2.24 3.89
C MET A 1 0.32 -3.33 4.73
N SER A 2 -0.86 -3.86 4.39
CA SER A 2 -1.51 -4.89 5.21
C SER A 2 -2.44 -5.73 4.34
N ILE A 3 -2.71 -6.94 4.79
CA ILE A 3 -3.83 -7.74 4.30
C ILE A 3 -4.92 -7.68 5.36
N THR A 4 -6.13 -7.26 4.98
CA THR A 4 -7.31 -7.38 5.85
C THR A 4 -8.20 -8.50 5.34
N ASP A 5 -8.55 -9.43 6.23
CA ASP A 5 -9.56 -10.45 5.92
C ASP A 5 -10.93 -9.93 6.34
N GLU A 6 -11.72 -9.50 5.36
CA GLU A 6 -13.08 -9.00 5.58
C GLU A 6 -14.02 -10.07 6.14
N SER A 7 -13.69 -11.36 6.01
CA SER A 7 -14.53 -12.42 6.60
C SER A 7 -14.48 -12.45 8.13
N GLU A 8 -13.42 -11.88 8.72
CA GLU A 8 -13.25 -11.70 10.17
C GLU A 8 -13.76 -10.33 10.65
N SER A 9 -14.25 -9.50 9.73
CA SER A 9 -14.83 -8.19 10.05
C SER A 9 -16.14 -8.34 10.83
N ARG A 10 -16.35 -7.47 11.82
CA ARG A 10 -17.63 -7.36 12.52
C ARG A 10 -18.78 -6.97 11.59
N TYR A 11 -18.47 -6.38 10.44
CA TYR A 11 -19.42 -5.91 9.44
C TYR A 11 -19.64 -6.90 8.29
N PHE A 12 -19.03 -8.09 8.34
CA PHE A 12 -19.02 -8.99 7.17
C PHE A 12 -20.43 -9.37 6.72
N LYS A 13 -21.35 -9.58 7.66
CA LYS A 13 -22.75 -9.92 7.36
C LYS A 13 -23.49 -8.76 6.70
N GLU A 14 -23.27 -7.54 7.19
CA GLU A 14 -23.82 -6.31 6.63
C GLU A 14 -23.26 -6.04 5.24
N SER A 15 -21.94 -6.16 5.04
CA SER A 15 -21.27 -6.03 3.75
C SER A 15 -21.79 -7.03 2.73
N ALA A 16 -22.00 -8.29 3.13
CA ALA A 16 -22.59 -9.31 2.27
C ALA A 16 -24.02 -8.95 1.85
N ALA A 17 -24.84 -8.44 2.78
CA ALA A 17 -26.20 -8.01 2.49
C ALA A 17 -26.22 -6.81 1.52
N LEU A 18 -25.33 -5.83 1.69
CA LEU A 18 -25.15 -4.70 0.77
C LEU A 18 -24.72 -5.14 -0.62
N ALA A 19 -23.91 -6.20 -0.71
CA ALA A 19 -23.51 -6.82 -1.96
C ALA A 19 -24.61 -7.74 -2.57
N GLY A 20 -25.80 -7.83 -1.95
CA GLY A 20 -26.94 -8.60 -2.45
C GLY A 20 -26.90 -10.09 -2.15
N PHE A 21 -26.03 -10.54 -1.25
CA PHE A 21 -25.95 -11.95 -0.85
C PHE A 21 -26.79 -12.24 0.38
N SER A 22 -27.53 -13.37 0.35
CA SER A 22 -28.13 -13.92 1.57
C SER A 22 -27.05 -14.57 2.43
N TRP A 23 -27.24 -14.55 3.74
CA TRP A 23 -26.27 -15.16 4.66
C TRP A 23 -26.12 -16.67 4.46
N ASP A 24 -27.17 -17.36 4.03
CA ASP A 24 -27.09 -18.78 3.69
C ASP A 24 -26.25 -19.02 2.43
N HIS A 25 -26.31 -18.12 1.45
CA HIS A 25 -25.46 -18.18 0.28
C HIS A 25 -23.99 -17.97 0.65
N VAL A 26 -23.67 -16.96 1.48
CA VAL A 26 -22.30 -16.74 1.97
C VAL A 26 -21.74 -17.98 2.67
N LYS A 27 -22.48 -18.56 3.62
CA LYS A 27 -22.06 -19.79 4.32
C LYS A 27 -21.86 -20.96 3.37
N LYS A 28 -22.65 -21.04 2.29
CA LYS A 28 -22.45 -22.05 1.25
C LYS A 28 -21.13 -21.79 0.52
N LEU A 29 -20.89 -20.57 0.03
CA LEU A 29 -19.66 -20.19 -0.66
C LEU A 29 -18.41 -20.44 0.20
N GLN A 30 -18.42 -20.06 1.48
CA GLN A 30 -17.31 -20.33 2.40
C GLN A 30 -16.96 -21.82 2.54
N ARG A 31 -17.91 -22.72 2.30
CA ARG A 31 -17.71 -24.18 2.40
C ARG A 31 -17.40 -24.84 1.06
N THR A 32 -17.88 -24.27 -0.04
CA THR A 32 -17.84 -24.91 -1.37
C THR A 32 -16.86 -24.26 -2.33
N ASP A 33 -16.44 -23.03 -2.09
CA ASP A 33 -15.60 -22.25 -2.98
C ASP A 33 -14.34 -21.76 -2.26
N SER A 34 -13.20 -22.35 -2.59
CA SER A 34 -11.90 -21.94 -2.04
C SER A 34 -11.49 -20.53 -2.46
N MET A 35 -11.97 -20.05 -3.60
CA MET A 35 -11.70 -18.70 -4.09
C MET A 35 -12.52 -17.64 -3.36
N PHE A 36 -13.67 -18.01 -2.78
CA PHE A 36 -14.46 -17.08 -1.98
C PHE A 36 -13.65 -16.52 -0.81
N LYS A 37 -12.89 -17.37 -0.11
CA LYS A 37 -11.99 -16.91 0.97
C LYS A 37 -10.95 -15.91 0.46
N HIS A 38 -10.39 -16.14 -0.72
CA HIS A 38 -9.40 -15.22 -1.28
C HIS A 38 -10.05 -13.88 -1.66
N SER A 39 -11.31 -13.90 -2.12
CA SER A 39 -12.04 -12.68 -2.48
C SER A 39 -12.35 -11.76 -1.30
N THR A 40 -12.29 -12.25 -0.06
CA THR A 40 -12.46 -11.44 1.16
C THR A 40 -11.14 -10.91 1.71
N GLN A 41 -9.99 -11.30 1.14
CA GLN A 41 -8.68 -10.82 1.56
C GLN A 41 -8.27 -9.60 0.74
N MET A 42 -8.14 -8.45 1.38
CA MET A 42 -7.84 -7.18 0.73
C MET A 42 -6.37 -6.83 0.95
N PHE A 43 -5.57 -6.94 -0.12
CA PHE A 43 -4.13 -6.66 -0.10
C PHE A 43 -3.89 -5.19 -0.41
N HIS A 44 -3.70 -4.36 0.62
CA HIS A 44 -3.87 -2.92 0.47
C HIS A 44 -2.73 -2.06 1.02
N ILE A 45 -2.67 -0.82 0.54
CA ILE A 45 -1.89 0.28 1.12
C ILE A 45 -2.89 1.31 1.64
N ASN A 46 -2.94 1.54 2.95
CA ASN A 46 -3.87 2.48 3.60
C ASN A 46 -5.37 2.23 3.29
N GLY A 47 -5.77 0.99 3.02
CA GLY A 47 -7.14 0.61 2.63
C GLY A 47 -7.42 0.69 1.13
N TYR A 48 -6.44 1.10 0.32
CA TYR A 48 -6.54 1.26 -1.13
C TYR A 48 -5.85 0.11 -1.88
N LEU A 49 -6.42 -0.26 -3.03
CA LEU A 49 -5.98 -1.36 -3.89
C LEU A 49 -5.89 -0.90 -5.35
N PHE A 50 -5.08 -1.58 -6.17
CA PHE A 50 -5.00 -1.37 -7.61
C PHE A 50 -4.79 0.11 -8.00
N ASN A 51 -3.89 0.80 -7.29
CA ASN A 51 -3.58 2.23 -7.51
C ASN A 51 -4.78 3.18 -7.34
N ASN A 52 -5.83 2.79 -6.62
CA ASN A 52 -6.96 3.68 -6.32
C ASN A 52 -6.71 4.62 -5.12
N ASN A 53 -5.52 4.55 -4.52
CA ASN A 53 -5.07 5.53 -3.54
C ASN A 53 -4.82 6.87 -4.22
N LYS A 54 -5.08 7.97 -3.51
CA LYS A 54 -4.64 9.28 -3.99
C LYS A 54 -3.11 9.25 -4.09
N PRO A 55 -2.50 9.66 -5.22
CA PRO A 55 -1.05 9.72 -5.35
C PRO A 55 -0.42 10.54 -4.21
N PHE A 56 0.68 10.03 -3.65
CA PHE A 56 1.49 10.83 -2.73
C PHE A 56 2.27 11.86 -3.54
N THR A 57 2.03 13.16 -3.34
CA THR A 57 2.79 14.21 -4.04
C THR A 57 4.03 14.57 -3.23
N LEU A 58 5.20 14.43 -3.84
CA LEU A 58 6.50 14.76 -3.27
C LEU A 58 7.12 15.89 -4.09
N GLU A 59 7.84 16.77 -3.41
CA GLU A 59 8.57 17.85 -4.04
C GLU A 59 10.00 17.41 -4.34
N TRP A 60 10.43 17.61 -5.59
CA TRP A 60 11.78 17.29 -6.04
C TRP A 60 12.84 17.94 -5.14
N GLY A 61 13.86 17.16 -4.76
CA GLY A 61 15.00 17.62 -3.97
C GLY A 61 14.72 17.86 -2.48
N THR A 62 13.47 17.74 -2.03
CA THR A 62 13.14 17.87 -0.60
C THR A 62 13.46 16.61 0.20
N THR A 63 13.51 16.72 1.53
CA THR A 63 13.64 15.54 2.39
C THR A 63 12.26 14.99 2.72
N VAL A 64 12.02 13.74 2.38
CA VAL A 64 10.79 13.01 2.65
C VAL A 64 11.09 11.86 3.61
N ARG A 65 10.30 11.72 4.67
CA ARG A 65 10.36 10.57 5.58
C ARG A 65 9.15 9.66 5.38
N TRP A 66 9.42 8.41 5.04
CA TRP A 66 8.42 7.36 4.93
C TRP A 66 8.30 6.61 6.26
N TYR A 67 7.08 6.55 6.76
CA TYR A 67 6.69 5.70 7.88
C TYR A 67 5.90 4.54 7.33
N VAL A 68 6.51 3.36 7.28
CA VAL A 68 5.90 2.19 6.65
C VAL A 68 5.53 1.18 7.72
N VAL A 69 4.26 0.79 7.76
CA VAL A 69 3.72 -0.04 8.84
C VAL A 69 3.00 -1.26 8.28
N SER A 70 3.18 -2.41 8.92
CA SER A 70 2.38 -3.61 8.73
C SER A 70 1.55 -3.88 9.99
N PHE A 71 0.25 -4.12 9.82
CA PHE A 71 -0.70 -4.36 10.91
C PHE A 71 -1.32 -5.77 10.88
N GLY A 72 -0.72 -6.67 10.12
CA GLY A 72 -1.19 -8.03 9.96
C GLY A 72 -0.57 -9.03 10.95
N VAL A 73 -1.28 -10.14 11.18
CA VAL A 73 -0.82 -11.30 11.98
C VAL A 73 -0.87 -12.60 11.18
N SER A 74 -1.26 -12.54 9.91
CA SER A 74 -1.27 -13.69 9.01
C SER A 74 0.15 -14.12 8.66
N SER A 75 0.32 -15.40 8.34
CA SER A 75 1.55 -15.89 7.69
C SER A 75 1.77 -15.27 6.30
N GLU A 76 0.72 -14.69 5.71
CA GLU A 76 0.77 -13.98 4.43
C GLU A 76 1.14 -12.49 4.59
N ASP A 77 1.26 -11.97 5.82
CA ASP A 77 1.56 -10.54 6.06
C ASP A 77 3.05 -10.10 6.04
N PRO A 78 4.04 -10.93 5.66
CA PRO A 78 5.35 -10.40 5.27
C PRO A 78 5.23 -9.52 4.02
N HIS A 79 5.72 -8.28 4.08
CA HIS A 79 5.70 -7.36 2.96
C HIS A 79 7.10 -6.85 2.65
N THR A 80 7.35 -6.53 1.40
CA THR A 80 8.57 -5.83 0.97
C THR A 80 8.15 -4.55 0.27
N ALA A 81 8.22 -3.39 0.95
CA ALA A 81 7.89 -2.10 0.36
C ALA A 81 8.94 -1.71 -0.67
N HIS A 82 8.53 -1.30 -1.87
CA HIS A 82 9.44 -0.96 -2.98
C HIS A 82 9.04 0.38 -3.60
N TRP A 83 10.03 1.28 -3.74
CA TRP A 83 9.87 2.60 -4.38
C TRP A 83 10.51 2.58 -5.77
N HIS A 84 9.72 2.53 -6.83
CA HIS A 84 10.26 2.55 -8.20
C HIS A 84 10.90 3.89 -8.52
N GLY A 85 12.05 3.88 -9.20
CA GLY A 85 12.68 5.11 -9.70
C GLY A 85 13.29 6.00 -8.61
N ALA A 86 13.37 5.50 -7.37
CA ALA A 86 14.05 6.17 -6.26
C ALA A 86 14.85 5.15 -5.42
N SER A 87 15.73 5.66 -4.56
CA SER A 87 16.31 4.91 -3.45
C SER A 87 16.02 5.64 -2.14
N VAL A 88 16.01 4.89 -1.04
CA VAL A 88 15.82 5.38 0.31
C VAL A 88 17.04 5.05 1.16
N LEU A 89 17.24 5.84 2.22
CA LEU A 89 18.18 5.57 3.28
C LEU A 89 17.45 4.86 4.42
N TYR A 90 17.84 3.62 4.69
CA TYR A 90 17.28 2.77 5.73
C TYR A 90 18.41 2.25 6.61
N HIS A 91 18.41 2.61 7.90
CA HIS A 91 19.48 2.28 8.87
C HIS A 91 20.90 2.59 8.36
N GLY A 92 21.08 3.69 7.61
CA GLY A 92 22.37 4.09 7.04
C GLY A 92 22.74 3.39 5.74
N HIS A 93 21.91 2.47 5.25
CA HIS A 93 22.10 1.78 3.97
C HIS A 93 21.20 2.37 2.89
N ARG A 94 21.73 2.49 1.67
CA ARG A 94 20.94 2.88 0.51
C ARG A 94 20.30 1.63 -0.10
N VAL A 95 18.98 1.61 -0.15
CA VAL A 95 18.17 0.50 -0.66
C VAL A 95 17.00 1.04 -1.47
N ASP A 96 16.35 0.20 -2.27
CA ASP A 96 15.08 0.49 -2.95
C ASP A 96 13.91 -0.30 -2.34
N VAL A 97 14.22 -1.30 -1.51
CA VAL A 97 13.26 -2.15 -0.81
C VAL A 97 13.44 -2.15 0.70
N VAL A 98 12.34 -2.25 1.44
CA VAL A 98 12.33 -2.42 2.91
C VAL A 98 11.35 -3.52 3.29
N ASP A 99 11.84 -4.53 4.00
CA ASP A 99 11.02 -5.64 4.50
C ASP A 99 10.27 -5.26 5.77
N LEU A 100 9.03 -5.73 5.86
CA LEU A 100 8.12 -5.56 6.98
C LEU A 100 7.66 -6.95 7.41
N THR A 101 7.89 -7.29 8.67
CA THR A 101 7.32 -8.49 9.28
C THR A 101 5.90 -8.21 9.78
N PRO A 102 5.12 -9.24 10.14
CA PRO A 102 3.85 -9.04 10.84
C PRO A 102 4.03 -8.15 12.08
N ILE A 103 3.14 -7.16 12.26
CA ILE A 103 3.21 -6.15 13.32
C ILE A 103 4.59 -5.46 13.39
N SER A 104 5.01 -4.84 12.29
CA SER A 104 6.27 -4.08 12.23
C SER A 104 6.09 -2.66 11.72
N PHE A 105 7.08 -1.83 12.02
CA PHE A 105 7.15 -0.44 11.62
C PHE A 105 8.59 -0.14 11.23
N GLU A 106 8.76 0.45 10.05
CA GLU A 106 10.06 0.85 9.52
C GLU A 106 10.05 2.32 9.09
N VAL A 107 11.22 2.95 9.18
CA VAL A 107 11.42 4.35 8.81
C VAL A 107 12.49 4.44 7.73
N ALA A 108 12.17 5.11 6.63
CA ALA A 108 13.08 5.31 5.53
C ALA A 108 13.08 6.77 5.08
N ASP A 109 14.27 7.33 4.83
CA ASP A 109 14.42 8.71 4.35
C ASP A 109 14.69 8.73 2.85
N MET A 110 14.07 9.66 2.14
CA MET A 110 14.16 9.81 0.69
C MET A 110 14.47 11.27 0.34
N VAL A 111 15.30 11.47 -0.69
CA VAL A 111 15.38 12.73 -1.43
C VAL A 111 14.96 12.40 -2.85
N PRO A 112 13.74 12.79 -3.29
CA PRO A 112 13.24 12.42 -4.60
C PRO A 112 13.93 13.28 -5.65
N ASP A 113 14.68 12.66 -6.54
CA ASP A 113 15.50 13.32 -7.56
C ASP A 113 15.02 13.04 -9.00
N ASN A 114 13.94 12.27 -9.14
CA ASN A 114 13.45 11.77 -10.41
C ASN A 114 11.97 12.15 -10.62
N GLU A 115 11.74 13.18 -11.42
CA GLU A 115 10.41 13.72 -11.73
C GLU A 115 9.52 12.70 -12.46
N GLY A 116 8.22 12.66 -12.11
CA GLY A 116 7.23 11.81 -12.75
C GLY A 116 6.35 11.06 -11.77
N THR A 117 5.56 10.12 -12.28
CA THR A 117 4.71 9.23 -11.49
C THR A 117 5.37 7.86 -11.38
N TRP A 118 5.56 7.42 -10.15
CA TRP A 118 6.28 6.20 -9.80
C TRP A 118 5.41 5.23 -9.02
N LEU A 119 5.63 3.94 -9.23
CA LEU A 119 4.93 2.88 -8.52
C LEU A 119 5.52 2.70 -7.11
N PHE A 120 4.65 2.65 -6.11
CA PHE A 120 4.96 2.20 -4.76
C PHE A 120 4.14 0.95 -4.45
N HIS A 121 4.80 -0.18 -4.25
CA HIS A 121 4.09 -1.46 -4.13
C HIS A 121 4.78 -2.43 -3.17
N CYS A 122 4.09 -3.53 -2.88
CA CYS A 122 4.72 -4.69 -2.25
C CYS A 122 5.41 -5.56 -3.30
N HIS A 123 6.68 -5.91 -3.06
CA HIS A 123 7.49 -6.72 -3.98
C HIS A 123 7.19 -8.23 -3.90
N VAL A 124 6.38 -8.66 -2.94
CA VAL A 124 5.85 -10.04 -2.90
C VAL A 124 4.87 -10.22 -4.05
N ALA A 125 5.15 -11.16 -4.96
CA ALA A 125 4.45 -11.29 -6.23
C ALA A 125 2.94 -11.53 -6.09
N SER A 126 2.53 -12.36 -5.12
CA SER A 126 1.10 -12.59 -4.84
C SER A 126 0.40 -11.32 -4.38
N HIS A 127 1.05 -10.50 -3.54
CA HIS A 127 0.49 -9.25 -3.01
C HIS A 127 0.34 -8.20 -4.11
N LEU A 128 1.34 -8.09 -4.99
CA LEU A 128 1.27 -7.27 -6.19
C LEU A 128 0.09 -7.68 -7.09
N ASN A 129 -0.04 -8.98 -7.38
CA ASN A 129 -1.12 -9.50 -8.21
C ASN A 129 -2.51 -9.27 -7.61
N MET A 130 -2.61 -9.22 -6.28
CA MET A 130 -3.84 -8.90 -5.56
C MET A 130 -4.08 -7.40 -5.36
N GLY A 131 -3.22 -6.55 -5.95
CA GLY A 131 -3.45 -5.11 -6.02
C GLY A 131 -2.83 -4.29 -4.90
N MET A 132 -1.83 -4.80 -4.18
CA MET A 132 -1.10 -4.02 -3.17
C MET A 132 -0.15 -3.01 -3.83
N THR A 133 -0.75 -2.01 -4.46
CA THR A 133 -0.08 -1.00 -5.27
C THR A 133 -0.67 0.39 -5.00
N SER A 134 0.21 1.38 -5.04
CA SER A 134 -0.08 2.80 -4.98
C SER A 134 0.91 3.51 -5.90
N VAL A 135 0.71 4.82 -6.11
CA VAL A 135 1.67 5.64 -6.83
C VAL A 135 2.08 6.86 -6.01
N TYR A 136 3.23 7.43 -6.33
CA TYR A 136 3.64 8.75 -5.89
C TYR A 136 4.08 9.58 -7.08
N ASN A 137 3.87 10.89 -6.97
CA ASN A 137 4.33 11.88 -7.93
C ASN A 137 5.54 12.61 -7.35
N VAL A 138 6.55 12.83 -8.17
CA VAL A 138 7.64 13.75 -7.89
C VAL A 138 7.48 14.93 -8.82
N GLU A 139 7.24 16.11 -8.24
CA GLU A 139 6.98 17.34 -8.96
C GLU A 139 8.11 18.34 -8.71
N LYS A 140 8.60 19.01 -9.77
CA LYS A 140 9.53 20.12 -9.62
C LYS A 140 8.77 21.37 -9.22
N VAL A 141 9.24 22.04 -8.19
CA VAL A 141 8.79 23.40 -7.87
C VAL A 141 9.64 24.39 -8.66
N ILE A 142 9.02 25.08 -9.61
CA ILE A 142 9.64 26.20 -10.32
C ILE A 142 9.33 27.47 -9.51
N ILE A 143 10.34 27.99 -8.82
CA ILE A 143 10.22 29.30 -8.17
C ILE A 143 10.42 30.37 -9.26
N THR A 144 9.34 30.99 -9.73
CA THR A 144 9.40 32.01 -10.79
C THR A 144 9.86 33.39 -10.31
N GLY A 145 10.12 33.56 -9.00
CA GLY A 145 10.59 34.83 -8.44
C GLY A 145 9.51 35.91 -8.31
N ASP A 146 8.26 35.62 -8.68
CA ASP A 146 7.13 36.55 -8.56
C ASP A 146 6.67 36.77 -7.10
N GLU A 147 7.22 36.00 -6.14
CA GLU A 147 7.01 36.17 -4.70
C GLU A 147 7.92 37.24 -4.05
N GLY A 148 8.27 38.28 -4.79
CA GLY A 148 8.64 39.58 -4.21
C GLY A 148 9.84 39.59 -3.26
N TRP A 149 10.96 38.97 -3.65
CA TRP A 149 12.25 39.26 -3.01
C TRP A 149 12.99 40.32 -3.83
N GLU A 150 12.69 41.60 -3.54
CA GLU A 150 13.67 42.70 -3.65
C GLU A 150 14.71 42.60 -2.53
#